data_AF-A0A1I7SXE4-F1
#
_entry.id   AF-A0A1I7SXE4-F1
#
_cell.length_a   1.000
_cell.length_b   1.000
_cell.length_c   1.000
_cell.angle_alpha   90.00
_cell.angle_beta   90.00
_cell.angle_gamma   90.00
#
_symmetry.space_group_name_H-M   'P 1'
#
loop_
_entity.id
_entity.type
_entity.pdbx_description
1 polymer ?
#
loop_
_entity_poly.entity_id
_entity_poly.type
_entity_poly.pdbx_seq_one_letter_code
_entity_poly.pdbx_strand_id
1 'polypeptide(L)'
;VRVNSTELAMCVDEDIRQFKSEVEEATSSGSIPRRTPTVGSPTDSAIPLLSAQIGLQFYTKATKPSTVIGTAVSWFGGATGSTVVDDGTSWEEWKLILDVFRVDSIDELQKMRQRVADDIGEKVLDICEHINHNHYTPKMPSRTEIPEVFETRFSDCQPYLFKIRRQAVPSEFFILETDF
;
A
#
# COMPACT_ATOMS: atom_id res chain seq x y z
N VAL A 1 13.10 -2.88 -13.26
CA VAL A 1 12.55 -2.20 -14.45
C VAL A 1 11.41 -1.31 -13.99
N ARG A 2 11.24 -0.10 -14.54
CA ARG A 2 10.09 0.77 -14.23
C ARG A 2 9.52 1.38 -15.51
N VAL A 3 8.25 1.77 -15.47
CA VAL A 3 7.64 2.56 -16.55
C VAL A 3 8.46 3.84 -16.74
N ASN A 4 8.66 4.24 -17.99
CA ASN A 4 9.36 5.48 -18.32
C ASN A 4 8.43 6.69 -18.11
N SER A 5 8.02 6.89 -16.85
CA SER A 5 7.25 8.04 -16.42
C SER A 5 7.88 8.67 -15.19
N THR A 6 8.21 9.95 -15.30
CA THR A 6 8.81 10.70 -14.17
C THR A 6 7.72 11.12 -13.20
N GLU A 7 6.56 11.52 -13.70
CA GLU A 7 5.42 11.96 -12.88
C GLU A 7 4.88 10.81 -12.02
N LEU A 8 4.68 9.62 -12.63
CA LEU A 8 4.25 8.44 -11.89
C LEU A 8 5.29 8.02 -10.84
N ALA A 9 6.58 8.04 -11.21
CA ALA A 9 7.64 7.67 -10.28
C ALA A 9 7.73 8.62 -9.09
N MET A 10 7.59 9.94 -9.31
CA MET A 10 7.57 10.92 -8.23
C MET A 10 6.34 10.74 -7.33
N CYS A 11 5.16 10.47 -7.91
CA CYS A 11 3.94 10.21 -7.14
C CYS A 11 4.11 9.00 -6.20
N VAL A 12 4.64 7.90 -6.71
CA VAL A 12 4.88 6.68 -5.93
C VAL A 12 5.98 6.90 -4.89
N ASP A 13 7.06 7.59 -5.25
CA ASP A 13 8.18 7.89 -4.37
C ASP A 13 7.78 8.77 -3.17
N GLU A 14 6.84 9.72 -3.36
CA GLU A 14 6.29 10.51 -2.26
C GLU A 14 5.62 9.64 -1.20
N ASP A 15 4.75 8.72 -1.63
CA ASP A 15 4.08 7.78 -0.72
C ASP A 15 5.08 6.83 -0.04
N ILE A 16 6.13 6.39 -0.75
CA ILE A 16 7.19 5.54 -0.17
C ILE A 16 8.01 6.31 0.87
N ARG A 17 8.37 7.58 0.61
CA ARG A 17 9.08 8.44 1.55
C ARG A 17 8.26 8.68 2.81
N GLN A 18 6.97 8.96 2.64
CA GLN A 18 6.04 9.13 3.75
C GLN A 18 5.94 7.83 4.59
N PHE A 19 5.78 6.68 3.94
CA PHE A 19 5.77 5.37 4.62
C PHE A 19 7.05 5.11 5.41
N LYS A 20 8.20 5.38 4.80
CA LYS A 20 9.50 5.23 5.47
C LYS A 20 9.58 6.09 6.72
N SER A 21 9.16 7.36 6.65
CA SER A 21 9.13 8.26 7.80
C SER A 21 8.21 7.73 8.91
N GLU A 22 7.02 7.23 8.56
CA GLU A 22 6.08 6.65 9.53
C GLU A 22 6.68 5.40 10.22
N VAL A 23 7.40 4.55 9.47
CA VAL A 23 8.10 3.38 10.03
C VAL A 23 9.25 3.79 10.95
N GLU A 24 10.07 4.78 10.57
CA GLU A 24 11.16 5.28 11.39
C GLU A 24 10.64 5.89 12.72
N GLU A 25 9.56 6.66 12.66
CA GLU A 25 8.88 7.21 13.84
C GLU A 25 8.34 6.10 14.75
N ALA A 26 7.69 5.09 14.15
CA ALA A 26 7.15 3.93 14.87
C ALA A 26 8.25 3.12 15.57
N THR A 27 9.40 2.92 14.92
CA THR A 27 10.55 2.22 15.54
C THR A 27 11.22 3.01 16.65
N SER A 28 11.17 4.35 16.61
CA SER A 28 11.78 5.24 17.60
C SER A 28 10.93 5.39 18.86
N SER A 29 9.60 5.30 18.73
CA SER A 29 8.66 5.56 19.82
C SER A 29 8.59 4.44 20.87
N GLY A 30 9.13 3.24 20.59
CA GLY A 30 9.30 2.15 21.56
C GLY A 30 8.01 1.54 22.12
N SER A 31 6.83 1.99 21.68
CA SER A 31 5.51 1.64 22.21
C SER A 31 4.84 0.44 21.53
N ILE A 32 5.46 -0.15 20.51
CA ILE A 32 4.85 -1.22 19.71
C ILE A 32 5.32 -2.58 20.24
N PRO A 33 4.39 -3.48 20.63
CA PRO A 33 4.78 -4.83 21.03
C PRO A 33 5.41 -5.57 19.86
N ARG A 34 6.56 -6.21 20.11
CA ARG A 34 7.24 -7.07 19.14
C ARG A 34 6.27 -8.12 18.61
N ARG A 35 5.85 -8.02 17.35
CA ARG A 35 5.34 -9.20 16.64
C ARG A 35 6.48 -10.20 16.48
N THR A 36 6.15 -11.48 16.61
CA THR A 36 6.97 -12.56 16.09
C THR A 36 7.14 -12.36 14.58
N PRO A 37 8.37 -12.34 14.06
CA PRO A 37 8.62 -12.23 12.63
C PRO A 37 7.81 -13.25 11.84
N THR A 38 7.23 -12.84 10.72
CA THR A 38 6.43 -13.71 9.85
C THR A 38 7.30 -14.79 9.19
N VAL A 39 8.59 -14.46 9.05
CA VAL A 39 9.66 -15.32 8.52
C VAL A 39 10.79 -15.28 9.54
N GLY A 40 11.38 -16.44 9.86
CA GLY A 40 12.47 -16.53 10.85
C GLY A 40 13.57 -15.49 10.60
N SER A 41 14.16 -14.98 11.69
CA SER A 41 15.10 -13.85 11.66
C SER A 41 16.13 -13.96 10.52
N PRO A 42 16.41 -12.86 9.78
CA PRO A 42 17.41 -12.83 8.72
C PRO A 42 18.78 -13.33 9.17
N THR A 43 19.13 -13.05 10.43
CA THR A 43 20.36 -13.47 11.11
C THR A 43 20.05 -13.86 12.57
N ASP A 44 20.93 -14.63 13.20
CA ASP A 44 20.74 -15.15 14.58
C ASP A 44 20.65 -14.06 15.67
N SER A 45 21.05 -12.84 15.35
CA SER A 45 21.24 -11.72 16.27
C SER A 45 20.42 -10.47 15.91
N ALA A 46 19.77 -10.45 14.74
CA ALA A 46 18.91 -9.34 14.36
C ALA A 46 17.73 -9.23 15.33
N ILE A 47 17.54 -8.04 15.85
CA ILE A 47 16.53 -7.76 16.87
C ILE A 47 15.26 -7.28 16.16
N PRO A 48 14.15 -8.03 16.15
CA PRO A 48 12.92 -7.58 15.51
C PRO A 48 12.38 -6.34 16.21
N LEU A 49 11.89 -5.37 15.43
CA LEU A 49 11.29 -4.13 15.91
C LEU A 49 9.79 -4.12 15.68
N LEU A 50 9.36 -4.17 14.42
CA LEU A 50 7.96 -4.16 14.03
C LEU A 50 7.77 -4.86 12.68
N SER A 51 6.51 -5.12 12.33
CA SER A 51 6.10 -5.55 11.00
C SER A 51 5.24 -4.45 10.40
N ALA A 52 5.69 -3.86 9.30
CA ALA A 52 4.99 -2.79 8.59
C ALA A 52 4.40 -3.34 7.29
N GLN A 53 3.38 -2.67 6.76
CA GLN A 53 2.74 -3.06 5.51
C GLN A 53 2.57 -1.84 4.60
N ILE A 54 2.88 -2.02 3.32
CA ILE A 54 2.53 -1.08 2.26
C ILE A 54 1.77 -1.84 1.17
N GLY A 55 0.68 -1.26 0.69
CA GLY A 55 -0.19 -1.88 -0.31
C GLY A 55 -0.39 -1.01 -1.54
N LEU A 56 -0.61 -1.66 -2.68
CA LEU A 56 -1.02 -1.05 -3.93
C LEU A 56 -2.42 -1.56 -4.26
N GLN A 57 -3.40 -0.66 -4.27
CA GLN A 57 -4.79 -1.00 -4.55
C GLN A 57 -5.22 -0.37 -5.86
N PHE A 58 -5.71 -1.20 -6.79
CA PHE A 58 -6.36 -0.77 -8.01
C PHE A 58 -7.88 -0.75 -7.84
N TYR A 59 -8.52 0.27 -8.40
CA TYR A 59 -9.96 0.47 -8.25
C TYR A 59 -10.59 1.05 -9.51
N THR A 60 -11.91 1.03 -9.58
CA THR A 60 -12.71 1.80 -10.54
C THR A 60 -13.64 2.73 -9.76
N LYS A 61 -13.94 3.92 -10.28
CA LYS A 61 -14.95 4.80 -9.69
C LYS A 61 -16.34 4.30 -10.06
N ALA A 62 -17.31 4.45 -9.16
CA ALA A 62 -18.69 4.13 -9.49
C ALA A 62 -19.20 5.05 -10.61
N THR A 63 -19.60 4.47 -11.73
CA THR A 63 -20.33 5.15 -12.80
C THR A 63 -21.70 5.49 -12.21
N LYS A 64 -21.92 6.75 -11.79
CA LYS A 64 -23.22 7.16 -11.27
C LYS A 64 -24.26 6.85 -12.36
N PRO A 65 -25.26 5.98 -12.12
CA PRO A 65 -26.33 5.84 -13.09
C PRO A 65 -27.01 7.21 -13.18
N SER A 66 -27.01 7.80 -14.37
CA SER A 66 -27.82 8.97 -14.69
C SER A 66 -29.29 8.56 -14.59
N THR A 67 -29.84 8.51 -13.39
CA THR A 67 -31.27 8.52 -13.14
C THR A 67 -31.64 9.95 -12.80
N VAL A 68 -32.01 10.70 -13.84
CA VAL A 68 -32.95 11.81 -13.68
C VAL A 68 -34.24 11.25 -13.09
N ILE A 69 -34.78 12.01 -12.12
CA ILE A 69 -36.10 11.91 -11.45
C ILE A 69 -36.03 11.35 -10.02
N GLY A 70 -36.13 12.27 -9.05
CA GLY A 70 -36.51 11.97 -7.66
C GLY A 70 -35.72 12.75 -6.62
N THR A 71 -36.25 13.90 -6.22
CA THR A 71 -35.90 14.64 -5.00
C THR A 71 -35.49 13.77 -3.82
N ALA A 72 -34.27 13.95 -3.33
CA ALA A 72 -33.94 13.76 -1.91
C ALA A 72 -32.86 14.77 -1.52
N VAL A 73 -33.30 15.79 -0.80
CA VAL A 73 -32.46 16.76 -0.11
C VAL A 73 -31.83 16.03 1.08
N SER A 74 -30.51 15.88 1.12
CA SER A 74 -29.82 15.46 2.35
C SER A 74 -29.23 16.69 3.04
N TRP A 75 -30.07 17.25 3.92
CA TRP A 75 -29.70 18.22 4.94
C TRP A 75 -29.10 17.40 6.09
N PHE A 76 -27.78 17.53 6.34
CA PHE A 76 -27.16 17.78 7.65
C PHE A 76 -25.64 17.74 7.54
N GLY A 77 -25.01 18.88 7.86
CA GLY A 77 -23.58 19.01 8.08
C GLY A 77 -23.18 18.73 9.53
N GLY A 78 -21.88 18.53 9.74
CA GLY A 78 -21.27 18.47 11.07
C GLY A 78 -19.84 17.90 11.07
N ALA A 79 -18.87 18.81 11.15
CA ALA A 79 -17.51 18.74 11.71
C ALA A 79 -16.65 17.44 11.62
N THR A 80 -15.47 17.63 11.01
CA THR A 80 -14.16 17.06 11.39
C THR A 80 -14.06 15.55 11.58
N GLY A 81 -13.94 14.88 10.45
CA GLY A 81 -13.25 13.60 10.30
C GLY A 81 -13.14 13.38 8.80
N SER A 82 -11.93 13.39 8.25
CA SER A 82 -11.69 13.18 6.83
C SER A 82 -12.16 11.77 6.43
N THR A 83 -13.46 11.62 6.20
CA THR A 83 -14.03 10.47 5.51
C THR A 83 -13.59 10.61 4.06
N VAL A 84 -12.49 9.95 3.71
CA VAL A 84 -12.17 9.67 2.31
C VAL A 84 -13.35 8.85 1.81
N VAL A 85 -14.29 9.50 1.13
CA VAL A 85 -15.41 8.84 0.45
C VAL A 85 -14.74 7.95 -0.60
N ASP A 86 -14.56 6.68 -0.27
CA ASP A 86 -13.99 5.68 -1.17
C ASP A 86 -15.06 5.31 -2.19
N ASP A 87 -15.30 6.22 -3.14
CA ASP A 87 -16.39 6.17 -4.12
C ASP A 87 -16.11 5.16 -5.25
N GLY A 88 -15.27 4.14 -4.99
CA GLY A 88 -14.74 3.21 -5.98
C GLY A 88 -14.68 1.75 -5.52
N THR A 89 -14.88 0.84 -6.47
CA THR A 89 -14.78 -0.61 -6.25
C THR A 89 -13.35 -1.07 -6.46
N SER A 90 -12.71 -1.60 -5.43
CA SER A 90 -11.37 -2.18 -5.53
C SER A 90 -11.46 -3.54 -6.22
N TRP A 91 -10.65 -3.74 -7.25
CA TRP A 91 -10.66 -4.98 -8.04
C TRP A 91 -9.36 -5.77 -7.93
N GLU A 92 -8.27 -5.15 -7.46
CA GLU A 92 -7.00 -5.82 -7.19
C GLU A 92 -6.25 -5.10 -6.06
N GLU A 93 -5.63 -5.87 -5.17
CA GLU A 93 -4.86 -5.36 -4.04
C GLU A 93 -3.59 -6.19 -3.85
N TRP A 94 -2.44 -5.52 -3.87
CA TRP A 94 -1.13 -6.09 -3.56
C TRP A 94 -0.68 -5.58 -2.20
N LYS A 95 -0.16 -6.46 -1.35
CA LYS A 95 0.38 -6.10 -0.03
C LYS A 95 1.81 -6.60 0.09
N LEU A 96 2.72 -5.70 0.44
CA LEU A 96 4.07 -6.01 0.83
C LEU A 96 4.19 -5.83 2.34
N ILE A 97 4.49 -6.93 3.03
CA ILE A 97 4.76 -6.96 4.47
C ILE A 97 6.28 -6.89 4.66
N LEU A 98 6.72 -6.02 5.55
CA LEU A 98 8.11 -5.69 5.81
C LEU A 98 8.40 -5.92 7.29
N ASP A 99 9.21 -6.92 7.59
CA ASP A 99 9.72 -7.13 8.95
C ASP A 99 10.97 -6.26 9.15
N VAL A 100 10.90 -5.35 10.12
CA VAL A 100 11.95 -4.36 10.41
C VAL A 100 12.78 -4.83 11.59
N PHE A 101 14.09 -4.82 11.43
CA PHE A 101 15.05 -5.30 12.43
C PHE A 101 16.07 -4.22 12.79
N ARG A 102 16.54 -4.24 14.03
CA ARG A 102 17.76 -3.54 14.47
C ARG A 102 18.95 -4.49 14.33
N VAL A 103 20.05 -3.95 13.84
CA VAL A 103 21.32 -4.65 13.66
C VAL A 103 22.41 -3.83 14.32
N ASP A 104 23.27 -4.48 15.11
CA ASP A 104 24.31 -3.81 15.89
C ASP A 104 25.72 -3.97 15.29
N SER A 105 25.89 -4.78 14.24
CA SER A 105 27.17 -4.98 13.55
C SER A 105 27.12 -4.79 12.04
N ILE A 106 28.24 -4.33 11.47
CA ILE A 106 28.37 -4.15 10.02
C ILE A 106 28.33 -5.48 9.25
N ASP A 107 28.84 -6.56 9.85
CA ASP A 107 28.85 -7.91 9.26
C ASP A 107 27.42 -8.46 9.09
N GLU A 108 26.60 -8.33 10.13
CA GLU A 108 25.18 -8.69 10.06
C GLU A 108 24.42 -7.83 9.06
N LEU A 109 24.74 -6.54 8.97
CA LEU A 109 24.12 -5.66 7.97
C LEU A 109 24.42 -6.16 6.55
N GLN A 110 25.66 -6.61 6.27
CA GLN A 110 25.97 -7.18 4.95
C GLN A 110 25.25 -8.51 4.71
N LYS A 111 25.18 -9.40 5.72
CA LYS A 111 24.42 -10.66 5.61
C LYS A 111 22.95 -10.41 5.33
N MET A 112 22.34 -9.46 6.04
CA MET A 112 20.95 -9.06 5.85
C MET A 112 20.73 -8.45 4.46
N ARG A 113 21.63 -7.59 3.99
CA ARG A 113 21.55 -7.03 2.62
C ARG A 113 21.59 -8.10 1.55
N GLN A 114 22.45 -9.11 1.69
CA GLN A 114 22.51 -10.22 0.75
C GLN A 114 21.20 -11.01 0.75
N ARG A 115 20.70 -11.40 1.93
CA ARG A 115 19.45 -12.14 2.05
C ARG A 115 18.25 -11.38 1.47
N VAL A 116 18.12 -10.09 1.78
CA VAL A 116 17.06 -9.24 1.22
C VAL A 116 17.17 -9.11 -0.30
N ALA A 117 18.39 -9.07 -0.85
CA ALA A 117 18.57 -9.05 -2.30
C ALA A 117 18.07 -10.34 -2.97
N ASP A 118 18.34 -11.49 -2.35
CA ASP A 118 17.86 -12.79 -2.80
C ASP A 118 16.31 -12.88 -2.69
N ASP A 119 15.76 -12.49 -1.53
CA ASP A 119 14.31 -12.46 -1.27
C ASP A 119 13.56 -11.55 -2.27
N ILE A 120 14.11 -10.37 -2.60
CA ILE A 120 13.52 -9.46 -3.60
C ILE A 120 13.46 -10.12 -4.98
N GLY A 121 14.51 -10.87 -5.36
CA GLY A 121 14.54 -11.62 -6.61
C GLY A 121 13.39 -12.61 -6.70
N GLU A 122 13.17 -13.39 -5.64
CA GLU A 122 12.05 -14.33 -5.52
C GLU A 122 10.71 -13.60 -5.58
N LYS A 123 10.53 -12.48 -4.85
CA LYS A 123 9.27 -11.72 -4.89
C LYS A 123 8.95 -11.15 -6.27
N VAL A 124 9.96 -10.76 -7.06
CA VAL A 124 9.74 -10.30 -8.44
C VAL A 124 9.23 -11.46 -9.31
N LEU A 125 9.78 -12.67 -9.15
CA LEU A 125 9.31 -13.86 -9.86
C LEU A 125 7.89 -14.23 -9.43
N ASP A 126 7.58 -14.19 -8.12
CA ASP A 126 6.25 -14.42 -7.58
C ASP A 126 5.23 -13.45 -8.21
N ILE A 127 5.57 -12.16 -8.29
CA ILE A 127 4.72 -11.14 -8.93
C ILE A 127 4.48 -11.50 -10.40
N CYS A 128 5.51 -11.87 -11.15
CA CYS A 128 5.36 -12.28 -12.55
C CYS A 128 4.47 -13.52 -12.71
N GLU A 129 4.59 -14.51 -11.83
CA GLU A 129 3.73 -15.69 -11.83
C GLU A 129 2.28 -15.30 -11.57
N HIS A 130 2.01 -14.51 -10.53
CA HIS A 130 0.67 -14.07 -10.17
C HIS A 130 0.04 -13.22 -11.29
N ILE A 131 0.76 -12.28 -11.89
CA ILE A 131 0.25 -11.47 -13.01
C ILE A 131 -0.12 -12.35 -14.22
N ASN A 132 0.59 -13.45 -14.46
CA ASN A 132 0.34 -14.34 -15.59
C ASN A 132 -0.87 -15.28 -15.38
N HIS A 133 -1.38 -15.40 -14.16
CA HIS A 133 -2.65 -16.08 -13.92
C HIS A 133 -3.82 -15.18 -14.36
N ASN A 134 -4.89 -15.78 -14.88
CA ASN A 134 -6.02 -15.04 -15.45
C ASN A 134 -6.85 -14.35 -14.36
N HIS A 135 -6.37 -13.21 -13.87
CA HIS A 135 -7.06 -12.35 -12.91
C HIS A 135 -8.09 -11.47 -13.61
N TYR A 136 -9.10 -11.04 -12.85
CA TYR A 136 -10.09 -10.09 -13.34
C TYR A 136 -9.41 -8.77 -13.72
N THR A 137 -9.65 -8.29 -14.93
CA THR A 137 -9.30 -6.93 -15.35
C THR A 137 -10.57 -6.14 -15.67
N PRO A 138 -10.64 -4.84 -15.33
CA PRO A 138 -11.77 -4.00 -15.72
C PRO A 138 -12.00 -4.04 -17.23
N LYS A 139 -13.28 -4.02 -17.64
CA LYS A 139 -13.62 -3.91 -19.05
C LYS A 139 -13.11 -2.57 -19.60
N MET A 140 -12.73 -2.58 -20.88
CA MET A 140 -12.31 -1.35 -21.55
C MET A 140 -13.45 -0.32 -21.53
N PRO A 141 -13.26 0.87 -20.95
CA PRO A 141 -14.30 1.89 -20.84
C PRO A 141 -14.58 2.57 -22.18
N SER A 142 -15.76 3.18 -22.29
CA SER A 142 -16.02 4.16 -23.35
C SER A 142 -15.25 5.45 -23.10
N ARG A 143 -15.17 6.34 -24.10
CA ARG A 143 -14.38 7.60 -24.01
C ARG A 143 -14.76 8.46 -22.81
N THR A 144 -16.02 8.48 -22.41
CA THR A 144 -16.51 9.29 -21.27
C THR A 144 -16.17 8.67 -19.92
N GLU A 145 -15.97 7.34 -19.88
CA GLU A 145 -15.73 6.56 -18.66
C GLU A 145 -14.23 6.32 -18.43
N ILE A 146 -13.35 6.77 -19.33
CA ILE A 146 -11.88 6.67 -19.16
C ILE A 146 -11.42 7.14 -17.76
N PRO A 147 -11.88 8.30 -17.23
CA PRO A 147 -11.45 8.78 -15.91
C PRO A 147 -11.98 7.95 -14.72
N GLU A 148 -12.88 7.00 -14.97
CA GLU A 148 -13.43 6.07 -13.98
C GLU A 148 -12.60 4.79 -13.85
N VAL A 149 -11.76 4.50 -14.83
CA VAL A 149 -10.91 3.29 -14.86
C VAL A 149 -9.43 3.62 -14.84
N PHE A 150 -9.04 4.71 -15.52
CA PHE A 150 -7.65 5.10 -15.69
C PHE A 150 -7.33 6.45 -15.05
N GLU A 151 -6.08 6.58 -14.61
CA GLU A 151 -5.51 7.85 -14.22
C GLU A 151 -5.19 8.68 -15.47
N THR A 152 -5.59 9.95 -15.45
CA THR A 152 -5.49 10.86 -16.60
C THR A 152 -4.58 12.06 -16.31
N ARG A 153 -4.03 12.14 -15.10
CA ARG A 153 -3.10 13.20 -14.68
C ARG A 153 -1.70 13.04 -15.25
N PHE A 154 -1.29 11.82 -15.62
CA PHE A 154 0.04 11.54 -16.15
C PHE A 154 0.10 11.73 -17.67
N SER A 155 1.10 12.45 -18.15
CA SER A 155 1.20 12.85 -19.56
C SER A 155 1.83 11.78 -20.47
N ASP A 156 2.62 10.87 -19.89
CA ASP A 156 3.48 9.91 -20.57
C ASP A 156 3.04 8.44 -20.40
N CYS A 157 2.09 8.18 -19.52
CA CYS A 157 1.49 6.86 -19.32
C CYS A 157 0.04 7.00 -18.83
N GLN A 158 -0.72 5.91 -18.92
CA GLN A 158 -2.11 5.84 -18.47
C GLN A 158 -2.30 4.59 -17.61
N PRO A 159 -1.89 4.62 -16.32
CA PRO A 159 -2.12 3.50 -15.43
C PRO A 159 -3.60 3.40 -15.07
N TYR A 160 -4.04 2.22 -14.61
CA TYR A 160 -5.32 2.10 -13.91
C TYR A 160 -5.36 3.03 -12.70
N LEU A 161 -6.55 3.43 -12.27
CA LEU A 161 -6.69 4.14 -11.00
C LEU A 161 -6.11 3.30 -9.87
N PHE A 162 -5.21 3.89 -9.11
CA PHE A 162 -4.52 3.22 -8.01
C PHE A 162 -4.39 4.15 -6.81
N LYS A 163 -4.18 3.55 -5.64
CA LYS A 163 -3.77 4.26 -4.42
C LYS A 163 -2.82 3.41 -3.61
N ILE A 164 -1.86 4.06 -2.98
CA ILE A 164 -0.91 3.43 -2.06
C ILE A 164 -1.52 3.47 -0.65
N ARG A 165 -1.61 2.30 -0.02
CA ARG A 165 -2.09 2.14 1.35
C ARG A 165 -0.90 1.92 2.27
N ARG A 166 -0.71 2.81 3.24
CA ARG A 166 0.38 2.70 4.23
C ARG A 166 -0.15 2.20 5.54
N GLN A 167 0.60 1.30 6.17
CA GLN A 167 0.35 0.82 7.51
C GLN A 167 1.69 0.56 8.20
N ALA A 168 2.29 1.61 8.77
CA ALA A 168 3.55 1.50 9.49
C ALA A 168 3.43 0.69 10.80
N VAL A 169 2.24 0.68 11.41
CA VAL A 169 1.94 -0.09 12.63
C VAL A 169 0.70 -0.97 12.38
N PRO A 170 0.75 -2.27 12.69
CA PRO A 170 -0.42 -3.15 12.58
C PRO A 170 -1.56 -2.64 13.49
N SER A 171 -2.77 -2.55 12.95
CA SER A 171 -3.95 -2.03 13.67
C SER A 171 -4.44 -2.95 14.79
N GLU A 172 -3.94 -4.18 14.89
CA GLU A 172 -4.27 -5.13 15.96
C GLU A 172 -3.76 -4.74 17.35
N PHE A 173 -2.96 -3.67 17.47
CA PHE A 173 -2.49 -3.17 18.75
C PHE A 173 -3.42 -2.18 19.45
N PHE A 174 -4.48 -1.70 18.80
CA PHE A 174 -5.44 -0.77 19.42
C PHE A 174 -6.59 -1.45 20.20
N ILE A 175 -6.69 -2.78 20.18
CA ILE A 175 -7.82 -3.51 20.82
C ILE A 175 -7.48 -3.97 22.25
N LEU A 176 -6.24 -3.82 22.73
CA LEU A 176 -5.84 -4.26 24.08
C LEU A 176 -5.68 -3.13 25.11
N GLU A 177 -6.10 -1.91 24.79
CA GLU A 177 -5.94 -0.76 25.71
C GLU A 177 -7.26 -0.14 26.21
N THR A 178 -8.42 -0.76 25.94
CA THR A 178 -9.74 -0.26 26.40
C THR A 178 -10.48 -1.15 27.41
N ASP A 179 -9.90 -2.23 27.91
CA ASP A 179 -10.50 -3.03 28.97
C ASP A 179 -9.67 -2.97 30.27
N PHE A 180 -9.77 -1.86 31.01
CA PHE A 180 -9.59 -1.80 32.45
C PHE A 180 -10.43 -0.69 33.09
#